data_AF-A0A151FD92-F1
#
_entry.id   AF-A0A151FD92-F1
#
_cell.length_a   1.000
_cell.length_b   1.000
_cell.length_c   1.000
_cell.angle_alpha   90.00
_cell.angle_beta   90.00
_cell.angle_gamma   90.00
#
_symmetry.space_group_name_H-M   'P 1'
#
loop_
_entity.id
_entity.type
_entity.pdbx_description
1 polymer ?
#
loop_
_entity_poly.entity_id
_entity_poly.type
_entity_poly.pdbx_seq_one_letter_code
_entity_poly.pdbx_strand_id
1 'polypeptide(L)'
;MGKKGTIEILKMLRDRNKTQYKDLSTIDIAISTLSSRINELLRNGIIEHHLKRTDKKEEWYTLTEKGERTLEKIEEIEKIIDSN
;
A
#
# COMPACT_ATOMS: atom_id res chain seq x y z
N MET A 1 -11.70 -9.02 8.92
CA MET A 1 -11.52 -7.54 8.82
C MET A 1 -10.11 -7.29 8.29
N GLY A 2 -9.89 -6.28 7.44
CA GLY A 2 -8.78 -6.19 6.48
C GLY A 2 -7.47 -6.87 6.89
N LYS A 3 -6.88 -7.71 6.03
CA LYS A 3 -5.65 -8.46 6.33
C LYS A 3 -4.60 -7.46 6.83
N LYS A 4 -4.22 -7.47 8.12
CA LYS A 4 -3.35 -6.48 8.81
C LYS A 4 -2.29 -5.82 7.91
N GLY A 5 -1.44 -6.62 7.28
CA GLY A 5 -0.41 -6.09 6.37
C GLY A 5 -0.88 -5.35 5.10
N THR A 6 -2.13 -5.47 4.64
CA THR A 6 -2.67 -4.69 3.51
C THR A 6 -2.91 -3.25 3.95
N ILE A 7 -3.47 -3.04 5.14
CA ILE A 7 -3.67 -1.70 5.70
C ILE A 7 -2.30 -1.05 5.98
N GLU A 8 -1.33 -1.81 6.49
CA GLU A 8 0.04 -1.33 6.70
C GLU A 8 0.71 -0.92 5.39
N ILE A 9 0.52 -1.67 4.28
CA ILE A 9 1.00 -1.26 2.94
C ILE A 9 0.40 0.10 2.56
N LEU A 10 -0.93 0.26 2.69
CA LEU A 10 -1.60 1.50 2.29
C LEU A 10 -1.15 2.70 3.15
N LYS A 11 -1.05 2.52 4.48
CA LYS A 11 -0.54 3.55 5.40
C LYS A 11 0.90 3.96 5.04
N MET A 12 1.78 2.99 4.80
CA MET A 12 3.16 3.28 4.36
C MET A 12 3.23 4.01 3.01
N LEU A 13 2.31 3.75 2.08
CA LEU A 13 2.25 4.44 0.80
C LEU A 13 1.75 5.87 0.91
N ARG A 14 0.85 6.16 1.86
CA ARG A 14 0.38 7.53 2.12
C ARG A 14 1.46 8.38 2.79
N ASP A 15 2.18 7.80 3.75
CA ASP A 15 3.19 8.53 4.54
C ASP A 15 4.45 8.86 3.72
N ARG A 16 4.65 8.19 2.59
CA ARG A 16 5.85 8.31 1.75
C ARG A 16 5.47 8.56 0.30
N ASN A 17 5.93 9.67 -0.26
CA ASN A 17 5.69 10.02 -1.68
C ASN A 17 6.20 8.98 -2.69
N LYS A 18 7.22 8.17 -2.34
CA LYS A 18 7.80 7.15 -3.22
C LYS A 18 8.26 5.94 -2.42
N THR A 19 7.41 4.92 -2.30
CA THR A 19 7.74 3.70 -1.55
C THR A 19 8.18 2.60 -2.51
N GLN A 20 9.34 2.00 -2.27
CA GLN A 20 9.84 0.90 -3.09
C GLN A 20 9.42 -0.46 -2.49
N TYR A 21 9.48 -1.53 -3.29
CA TYR A 21 9.20 -2.88 -2.79
C TYR A 21 10.05 -3.24 -1.55
N LYS A 22 11.32 -2.84 -1.55
CA LYS A 22 12.23 -3.08 -0.41
C LYS A 22 11.74 -2.41 0.88
N ASP A 23 11.09 -1.25 0.78
CA ASP A 23 10.53 -0.56 1.95
C ASP A 23 9.32 -1.34 2.46
N LEU A 24 8.45 -1.80 1.56
CA LEU A 24 7.29 -2.62 1.94
C LEU A 24 7.68 -3.99 2.51
N SER A 25 8.88 -4.49 2.18
CA SER A 25 9.41 -5.76 2.70
C SER A 25 9.75 -5.72 4.19
N THR A 26 9.73 -4.54 4.83
CA THR A 26 9.89 -4.41 6.29
C THR A 26 8.60 -4.70 7.06
N ILE A 27 7.46 -4.87 6.37
CA ILE A 27 6.20 -5.25 6.98
C ILE A 27 6.29 -6.71 7.45
N ASP A 28 5.78 -7.01 8.65
CA ASP A 28 5.80 -8.35 9.26
C ASP A 28 4.79 -9.31 8.59
N ILE A 29 5.05 -9.65 7.32
CA ILE A 29 4.34 -10.65 6.53
C ILE A 29 5.31 -11.39 5.62
N ALA A 30 4.98 -12.62 5.22
CA ALA A 30 5.77 -13.37 4.26
C ALA A 30 5.89 -12.63 2.91
N ILE A 31 7.07 -12.68 2.27
CA ILE A 31 7.36 -12.03 0.98
C ILE A 31 6.36 -12.44 -0.12
N SER A 32 5.99 -13.73 -0.18
CA SER A 32 4.98 -14.24 -1.12
C SER A 32 3.61 -13.60 -0.90
N THR A 33 3.26 -13.35 0.37
CA THR A 33 2.02 -12.67 0.75
C THR A 33 2.07 -11.19 0.41
N LEU A 34 3.20 -10.52 0.65
CA LEU A 34 3.42 -9.13 0.23
C LEU A 34 3.23 -8.97 -1.29
N SER A 35 3.92 -9.80 -2.09
CA SER A 35 3.79 -9.78 -3.55
C SER A 35 2.36 -10.03 -4.02
N SER A 36 1.67 -11.00 -3.42
CA SER A 36 0.25 -11.28 -3.74
C SER A 36 -0.64 -10.06 -3.46
N ARG A 37 -0.45 -9.40 -2.32
CA ARG A 37 -1.22 -8.20 -1.92
C ARG A 37 -0.93 -7.01 -2.82
N ILE A 38 0.34 -6.73 -3.14
CA ILE A 38 0.71 -5.66 -4.09
C ILE A 38 0.04 -5.92 -5.44
N ASN A 39 0.09 -7.14 -5.95
CA ASN A 39 -0.56 -7.51 -7.20
C ASN A 39 -2.09 -7.36 -7.14
N GLU A 40 -2.73 -7.72 -6.02
CA GLU A 40 -4.17 -7.47 -5.81
C GLU A 40 -4.48 -5.97 -5.82
N LEU A 41 -3.70 -5.15 -5.12
CA LEU A 41 -3.91 -3.70 -5.03
C LEU A 41 -3.72 -3.01 -6.40
N LEU A 42 -2.72 -3.43 -7.17
CA LEU A 42 -2.49 -2.96 -8.55
C LEU A 42 -3.67 -3.34 -9.46
N ARG A 43 -4.10 -4.61 -9.44
CA ARG A 43 -5.23 -5.08 -10.26
C ARG A 43 -6.53 -4.34 -9.96
N ASN A 44 -6.73 -3.92 -8.71
CA ASN A 44 -7.92 -3.19 -8.28
C ASN A 44 -7.81 -1.67 -8.48
N GLY A 45 -6.66 -1.17 -8.98
CA GLY A 45 -6.40 0.27 -9.16
C GLY A 45 -6.36 1.05 -7.84
N ILE A 46 -5.97 0.39 -6.74
CA ILE A 46 -5.81 1.01 -5.42
C ILE A 46 -4.42 1.66 -5.30
N ILE A 47 -3.42 1.02 -5.91
CA ILE A 47 -2.07 1.56 -6.00
C ILE A 47 -1.64 1.59 -7.45
N GLU A 48 -0.67 2.42 -7.75
CA GLU A 48 0.00 2.50 -9.04
C GLU A 48 1.47 2.16 -8.91
N HIS A 49 2.04 1.66 -10.01
CA HIS A 49 3.43 1.29 -10.12
C HIS A 49 4.13 2.21 -11.11
N HIS A 50 5.23 2.82 -10.65
CA HIS A 50 6.00 3.78 -11.42
C HIS A 50 7.40 3.24 -11.71
N LEU A 51 7.85 3.43 -12.94
CA LEU A 51 9.18 3.01 -13.38
C LEU A 51 9.84 4.16 -14.13
N LYS A 52 10.96 4.66 -13.62
CA LYS A 52 11.80 5.65 -14.30
C LYS A 52 13.07 4.97 -14.80
N ARG A 53 13.27 5.01 -16.13
CA ARG A 53 14.43 4.46 -16.84
C ARG A 53 15.29 5.62 -17.38
N THR A 54 15.90 6.38 -16.48
CA THR A 54 16.97 7.31 -16.81
C THR A 54 18.31 6.61 -16.49
N ASP A 55 19.20 7.22 -15.71
CA ASP A 55 20.54 6.67 -15.43
C ASP A 55 20.58 5.57 -14.35
N LYS A 56 19.56 5.52 -13.49
CA LYS A 56 19.32 4.45 -12.52
C LYS A 56 17.88 3.99 -12.65
N LYS A 57 17.66 2.68 -12.62
CA LYS A 57 16.30 2.10 -12.58
C LYS A 57 15.67 2.46 -11.23
N GLU A 58 14.72 3.39 -11.25
CA GLU A 58 13.91 3.71 -10.07
C GLU A 58 12.52 3.10 -10.22
N GLU A 59 12.12 2.32 -9.23
CA GLU A 59 10.84 1.61 -9.16
C GLU A 59 10.17 1.96 -7.82
N TRP A 60 8.93 2.44 -7.86
CA TRP A 60 8.18 2.79 -6.65
C TRP A 60 6.67 2.66 -6.86
N TYR A 61 5.94 2.64 -5.76
CA TYR A 61 4.48 2.56 -5.70
C TYR A 61 3.91 3.81 -5.03
N THR A 62 2.70 4.19 -5.42
CA THR A 62 1.91 5.26 -4.79
C THR A 62 0.45 4.83 -4.66
N LEU A 63 -0.31 5.47 -3.78
CA LEU A 63 -1.77 5.37 -3.81
C LEU A 63 -2.32 6.07 -5.05
N THR A 64 -3.42 5.54 -5.57
CA THR A 64 -4.27 6.27 -6.52
C THR A 64 -5.27 7.12 -5.73
N GLU A 65 -6.01 8.00 -6.40
CA GLU A 65 -7.12 8.72 -5.77
C GLU A 65 -8.17 7.75 -5.17
N LYS A 66 -8.43 6.63 -5.86
CA LYS A 66 -9.29 5.56 -5.33
C LYS A 66 -8.68 4.92 -4.08
N GLY A 67 -7.36 4.75 -4.07
CA GLY A 67 -6.63 4.20 -2.93
C GLY A 67 -6.69 5.08 -1.69
N GLU A 68 -6.48 6.39 -1.85
CA GLU A 68 -6.60 7.37 -0.77
C GLU A 68 -7.99 7.32 -0.13
N ARG A 69 -9.05 7.43 -0.96
CA ARG A 69 -10.44 7.35 -0.49
C ARG A 69 -10.77 6.01 0.17
N THR A 70 -10.11 4.93 -0.25
CA THR A 70 -10.31 3.60 0.35
C THR A 70 -9.66 3.54 1.72
N LEU A 71 -8.44 4.06 1.87
CA LEU A 71 -7.73 4.12 3.13
C LEU A 71 -8.45 5.01 4.15
N GLU A 72 -8.93 6.18 3.73
CA GLU A 72 -9.74 7.08 4.59
C GLU A 72 -10.94 6.35 5.21
N LYS A 73 -11.72 5.62 4.39
CA LYS A 73 -12.87 4.84 4.87
C LYS A 73 -12.48 3.71 5.82
N ILE A 74 -11.34 3.06 5.57
CA ILE A 74 -10.83 2.01 6.47
C ILE A 74 -10.50 2.62 7.83
N GLU A 75 -9.85 3.79 7.87
CA GLU A 75 -9.50 4.47 9.12
C GLU A 75 -10.71 5.02 9.86
N GLU A 76 -11.73 5.49 9.15
CA GLU A 76 -13.03 5.83 9.75
C GLU A 76 -13.64 4.62 10.46
N ILE A 77 -13.61 3.44 9.82
CA ILE A 77 -14.12 2.20 10.42
C ILE A 77 -13.26 1.78 11.63
N GLU A 78 -11.93 1.85 11.54
CA GLU A 78 -11.02 1.55 12.67
C GLU A 78 -11.35 2.43 13.88
N LYS A 79 -11.55 3.74 13.68
CA LYS A 79 -11.94 4.67 14.76
C LYS A 79 -13.27 4.29 15.42
N ILE A 80 -14.25 3.85 14.64
CA ILE A 80 -15.56 3.44 15.18
C ILE A 80 -15.42 2.17 16.03
N ILE A 81 -14.58 1.23 15.60
CA ILE A 81 -14.34 -0.03 16.32
C ILE A 81 -13.56 0.24 17.62
N ASP A 82 -12.55 1.11 17.58
CA ASP A 82 -11.70 1.43 18.74
C ASP A 82 -12.39 2.33 19.77
N SER A 83 -13.53 2.94 19.43
CA SER A 83 -14.32 3.81 20.33
C SER A 83 -15.40 3.05 21.12
N ASN A 84 -15.46 1.72 21.04
CA ASN A 84 -16.34 0.83 21.81
C ASN A 84 -15.53 -0.11 22.70
#